data_AF-A0A956FMH2-F1
#
_entry.id   AF-A0A956FMH2-F1
#
_cell.length_a   1.000
_cell.length_b   1.000
_cell.length_c   1.000
_cell.angle_alpha   90.00
_cell.angle_beta   90.00
_cell.angle_gamma   90.00
#
_symmetry.space_group_name_H-M   'P 1'
#
loop_
_entity.id
_entity.type
_entity.pdbx_description
1 polymer ?
#
loop_
_entity_poly.entity_id
_entity_poly.type
_entity_poly.pdbx_seq_one_letter_code
_entity_poly.pdbx_strand_id
1 'polypeptide(L)'
;MAVVPPPQSRWLSIVATGLLVAAGTGCPKKGNPAEQITNTPDLAEHTGQSKCGVRASAAKPLVVEWPAADRAALEARATRGLVAVRYQGCEMEVLTNCTVDGAYSYLGLNMKREGVRIKSMDELYAQLPVGAVALEGKLERAGQLNVDMVIIGRKEAERAEFNERDLQGRCDEATHVITGLTVGAFSFYAGASAEIGAGVKVGNIGAGGASGSEREVLKQDGNEDSCGVASQADTDAPPGCGALLRVEVVPIDKIFGSSTVVADGGSGSTTPYNGGSSSYPSSSGTSTPDTSTSDYDSSWDPKMERRRKMWAALTITGYGLALGGMGALYAGAAIRGKANSALETNPPPEPGDERQDAIRKAKLGEGLLIGSAVGASVGLVLAVVANAKLKQLNSQKKRSMAFGPTLVPNGAGMGARLSF
;
A
#
# COMPACT_ATOMS: atom_id res chain seq x y z
N MET A 1 -35.32 31.83 54.79
CA MET A 1 -34.22 32.74 54.44
C MET A 1 -32.93 31.95 54.46
N ALA A 2 -32.45 31.52 53.30
CA ALA A 2 -31.13 30.92 53.11
C ALA A 2 -30.59 31.53 51.82
N VAL A 3 -29.58 32.38 51.97
CA VAL A 3 -28.93 33.11 50.88
C VAL A 3 -28.00 32.13 50.16
N VAL A 4 -28.36 31.74 48.94
CA VAL A 4 -27.52 30.93 48.05
C VAL A 4 -26.64 31.90 47.25
N PRO A 5 -25.30 31.87 47.36
CA PRO A 5 -24.44 32.72 46.54
C PRO A 5 -24.38 32.21 45.09
N PRO A 6 -24.25 33.11 44.09
CA PRO A 6 -24.13 32.72 42.70
C PRO A 6 -22.75 32.11 42.41
N PRO A 7 -22.65 31.13 41.47
CA PRO A 7 -21.37 30.58 41.06
C PRO A 7 -20.54 31.64 40.31
N GLN A 8 -19.32 31.82 40.81
CA GLN A 8 -18.34 32.78 40.33
C GLN A 8 -17.86 32.46 38.91
N SER A 9 -17.83 33.52 38.09
CA SER A 9 -17.26 33.57 36.76
C SER A 9 -15.74 33.34 36.80
N ARG A 10 -15.30 32.18 36.33
CA ARG A 10 -13.89 31.93 35.98
C ARG A 10 -13.62 32.41 34.55
N TRP A 11 -13.47 33.72 34.42
CA TRP A 11 -12.72 34.31 33.31
C TRP A 11 -11.21 34.24 33.63
N LEU A 12 -10.42 33.98 32.60
CA LEU A 12 -8.97 34.21 32.49
C LEU A 12 -8.04 33.31 33.32
N SER A 13 -7.50 32.30 32.65
CA SER A 13 -6.09 31.92 32.80
C SER A 13 -5.53 31.44 31.45
N ILE A 14 -4.70 32.30 30.85
CA ILE A 14 -3.35 31.99 30.34
C ILE A 14 -3.33 30.88 29.26
N VAL A 15 -3.34 31.22 27.96
CA VAL A 15 -2.13 31.49 27.13
C VAL A 15 -0.91 30.69 27.57
N ALA A 16 -0.78 29.45 27.08
CA ALA A 16 0.48 28.82 26.65
C ALA A 16 0.26 27.30 26.49
N THR A 17 -0.43 26.88 25.44
CA THR A 17 -0.35 25.48 25.01
C THR A 17 0.54 25.43 23.79
N GLY A 18 1.78 25.02 24.06
CA GLY A 18 2.86 24.93 23.10
C GLY A 18 2.46 24.10 21.88
N LEU A 19 2.81 24.65 20.74
CA LEU A 19 2.91 24.00 19.45
C LEU A 19 4.00 22.91 19.54
N LEU A 20 3.67 21.76 20.13
CA LEU A 20 4.50 20.56 20.11
C LEU A 20 4.25 19.86 18.78
N VAL A 21 4.89 20.38 17.73
CA VAL A 21 5.11 19.67 16.46
C VAL A 21 6.03 18.49 16.79
N ALA A 22 5.43 17.36 17.16
CA ALA A 22 6.11 16.09 17.17
C ALA A 22 6.41 15.72 15.70
N ALA A 23 7.58 16.14 15.23
CA ALA A 23 8.20 15.66 14.02
C ALA A 23 8.58 14.18 14.21
N GLY A 24 7.58 13.30 14.14
CA GLY A 24 7.78 11.88 13.87
C GLY A 24 8.12 11.73 12.39
N THR A 25 9.37 11.98 12.03
CA THR A 25 9.93 11.65 10.72
C THR A 25 10.05 10.13 10.59
N GLY A 26 8.92 9.46 10.34
CA GLY A 26 8.91 8.13 9.75
C GLY A 26 9.48 8.24 8.34
N CYS A 27 10.74 7.84 8.19
CA CYS A 27 11.42 7.76 6.91
C CYS A 27 10.59 6.94 5.91
N PRO A 28 10.20 7.48 4.74
CA PRO A 28 9.86 6.60 3.63
C PRO A 28 11.16 5.88 3.24
N LYS A 29 11.26 4.59 3.56
CA LYS A 29 12.27 3.67 3.04
C LYS A 29 12.22 3.74 1.50
N LYS A 30 13.07 4.58 0.92
CA LYS A 30 13.48 4.49 -0.48
C LYS A 30 14.68 3.56 -0.53
N GLY A 31 14.54 2.49 -1.30
CA GLY A 31 15.52 1.44 -1.49
C GLY A 31 16.94 1.97 -1.68
N ASN A 32 17.88 1.29 -1.04
CA ASN A 32 19.29 1.56 -1.10
C ASN A 32 19.79 1.11 -2.50
N PRO A 33 20.59 1.91 -3.23
CA PRO A 33 21.15 1.51 -4.53
C PRO A 33 22.18 0.37 -4.46
N ALA A 34 22.33 -0.30 -3.31
CA ALA A 34 23.16 -1.49 -3.14
C ALA A 34 22.47 -2.79 -3.62
N GLU A 35 21.15 -2.79 -3.88
CA GLU A 35 20.44 -3.96 -4.44
C GLU A 35 20.63 -4.15 -5.96
N GLN A 36 21.29 -3.22 -6.65
CA GLN A 36 21.43 -3.28 -8.11
C GLN A 36 22.63 -4.09 -8.62
N ILE A 37 23.37 -4.77 -7.73
CA ILE A 37 24.54 -5.60 -8.09
C ILE A 37 24.26 -7.11 -7.87
N THR A 38 23.08 -7.49 -7.38
CA THR A 38 22.65 -8.90 -7.26
C THR A 38 21.50 -9.22 -8.22
N ASN A 39 21.67 -8.92 -9.51
CA ASN A 39 20.86 -9.53 -10.55
C ASN A 39 21.64 -10.71 -11.15
N THR A 40 21.56 -11.86 -10.48
CA THR A 40 21.65 -13.14 -11.18
C THR A 40 20.49 -13.21 -12.19
N PRO A 41 20.69 -13.70 -13.42
CA PRO A 41 19.62 -13.77 -14.42
C PRO A 41 18.46 -14.60 -13.87
N ASP A 42 17.31 -13.96 -13.66
CA ASP A 42 16.12 -14.58 -13.10
C ASP A 42 15.37 -15.34 -14.19
N LEU A 43 15.13 -16.63 -13.96
CA LEU A 43 14.31 -17.50 -14.81
C LEU A 43 12.86 -16.97 -14.95
N ALA A 44 12.42 -16.05 -14.08
CA ALA A 44 11.09 -15.44 -14.08
C ALA A 44 10.79 -14.55 -15.30
N GLU A 45 11.80 -14.06 -16.03
CA GLU A 45 11.57 -13.16 -17.17
C GLU A 45 11.11 -13.91 -18.44
N HIS A 46 11.33 -15.22 -18.53
CA HIS A 46 10.99 -16.03 -19.71
C HIS A 46 9.60 -16.69 -19.67
N THR A 47 8.86 -16.60 -18.55
CA THR A 47 7.56 -17.29 -18.36
C THR A 47 6.34 -16.36 -18.27
N GLY A 48 6.52 -15.04 -18.42
CA GLY A 48 5.43 -14.06 -18.26
C GLY A 48 5.04 -13.79 -16.79
N GLN A 49 5.84 -14.23 -15.83
CA GLN A 49 5.58 -14.11 -14.39
C GLN A 49 5.95 -12.75 -13.78
N SER A 50 6.47 -11.81 -14.57
CA SER A 50 6.92 -10.49 -14.09
C SER A 50 5.80 -9.60 -13.52
N LYS A 51 4.52 -9.94 -13.72
CA LYS A 51 3.38 -9.28 -13.07
C LYS A 51 3.00 -9.84 -11.70
N CYS A 52 3.47 -11.03 -11.32
CA CYS A 52 3.21 -11.62 -10.00
C CYS A 52 4.23 -11.14 -8.93
N GLY A 53 5.05 -10.14 -9.25
CA GLY A 53 6.17 -9.62 -8.45
C GLY A 53 5.83 -8.90 -7.14
N VAL A 54 4.62 -9.05 -6.58
CA VAL A 54 4.30 -8.56 -5.22
C VAL A 54 4.49 -9.70 -4.22
N ARG A 55 5.76 -10.07 -4.00
CA ARG A 55 6.18 -11.16 -3.08
C ARG A 55 5.55 -11.07 -1.68
N ALA A 56 5.20 -9.88 -1.19
CA ALA A 56 4.65 -9.70 0.14
C ALA A 56 3.16 -10.11 0.27
N SER A 57 2.35 -9.93 -0.77
CA SER A 57 0.90 -10.21 -0.71
C SER A 57 0.56 -11.66 -1.08
N ALA A 58 1.44 -12.35 -1.82
CA ALA A 58 1.22 -13.73 -2.24
C ALA A 58 1.08 -14.69 -1.04
N ALA A 59 1.81 -14.47 0.05
CA ALA A 59 1.74 -15.33 1.23
C ALA A 59 0.50 -15.08 2.11
N LYS A 60 -0.16 -13.90 1.96
CA LYS A 60 -1.29 -13.49 2.81
C LYS A 60 -2.45 -12.86 2.02
N PRO A 61 -3.03 -13.54 1.01
CA PRO A 61 -4.06 -12.95 0.17
C PRO A 61 -5.36 -12.73 0.95
N LEU A 62 -6.04 -11.65 0.59
CA LEU A 62 -7.39 -11.37 1.08
C LEU A 62 -8.37 -12.31 0.38
N VAL A 63 -9.22 -12.99 1.16
CA VAL A 63 -10.23 -13.94 0.65
C VAL A 63 -11.52 -13.19 0.28
N VAL A 64 -11.67 -11.94 0.71
CA VAL A 64 -12.86 -11.11 0.48
C VAL A 64 -13.19 -10.89 -1.00
N GLU A 65 -12.19 -11.02 -1.89
CA GLU A 65 -12.34 -10.87 -3.33
C GLU A 65 -12.72 -12.17 -4.05
N TRP A 66 -12.66 -13.32 -3.38
CA TRP A 66 -12.93 -14.62 -4.02
C TRP A 66 -14.40 -14.77 -4.40
N PRO A 67 -14.72 -15.58 -5.43
CA PRO A 67 -16.08 -16.02 -5.68
C PRO A 67 -16.67 -16.70 -4.44
N ALA A 68 -17.97 -16.47 -4.18
CA ALA A 68 -18.62 -17.00 -2.98
C ALA A 68 -18.54 -18.54 -2.88
N ALA A 69 -18.59 -19.24 -4.03
CA ALA A 69 -18.45 -20.69 -4.08
C ALA A 69 -17.06 -21.17 -3.64
N ASP A 70 -15.99 -20.50 -4.08
CA ASP A 70 -14.61 -20.89 -3.74
C ASP A 70 -14.31 -20.61 -2.27
N ARG A 71 -14.80 -19.49 -1.74
CA ARG A 71 -14.72 -19.21 -0.31
C ARG A 71 -15.50 -20.23 0.51
N ALA A 72 -16.73 -20.57 0.11
CA ALA A 72 -17.52 -21.59 0.79
C ALA A 72 -16.83 -22.97 0.75
N ALA A 73 -16.17 -23.32 -0.36
CA ALA A 73 -15.37 -24.53 -0.45
C ALA A 73 -14.18 -24.51 0.51
N LEU A 74 -13.48 -23.38 0.62
CA LEU A 74 -12.41 -23.19 1.60
C LEU A 74 -12.94 -23.34 3.04
N GLU A 75 -14.03 -22.67 3.38
CA GLU A 75 -14.68 -22.76 4.71
C GLU A 75 -15.05 -24.19 5.06
N ALA A 76 -15.71 -24.90 4.16
CA ALA A 76 -16.12 -26.29 4.34
C ALA A 76 -14.93 -27.28 4.40
N ARG A 77 -13.76 -26.92 3.86
CA ARG A 77 -12.53 -27.71 4.02
C ARG A 77 -11.85 -27.38 5.34
N ALA A 78 -11.78 -26.11 5.72
CA ALA A 78 -11.15 -25.65 6.95
C ALA A 78 -11.84 -26.17 8.22
N THR A 79 -13.13 -26.50 8.17
CA THR A 79 -13.84 -27.16 9.29
C THR A 79 -13.43 -28.62 9.49
N ARG A 80 -12.85 -29.26 8.48
CA ARG A 80 -12.46 -30.68 8.52
C ARG A 80 -10.98 -30.90 8.82
N GLY A 81 -10.14 -29.90 8.63
CA GLY A 81 -8.70 -29.99 8.85
C GLY A 81 -7.94 -28.91 8.10
N LEU A 82 -6.61 -29.06 8.06
CA LEU A 82 -5.73 -28.17 7.30
C LEU A 82 -5.98 -28.30 5.78
N VAL A 83 -5.78 -27.20 5.06
CA VAL A 83 -6.18 -27.09 3.65
C VAL A 83 -4.95 -26.93 2.76
N ALA A 84 -4.79 -27.84 1.80
CA ALA A 84 -3.80 -27.71 0.73
C ALA A 84 -4.34 -26.89 -0.44
N VAL A 85 -3.47 -26.09 -1.04
CA VAL A 85 -3.76 -25.28 -2.23
C VAL A 85 -2.70 -25.46 -3.30
N ARG A 86 -3.09 -25.25 -4.55
CA ARG A 86 -2.14 -25.07 -5.66
C ARG A 86 -2.10 -23.62 -6.10
N TYR A 87 -0.90 -23.13 -6.39
CA TYR A 87 -0.71 -21.89 -7.12
C TYR A 87 -0.48 -22.20 -8.59
N GLN A 88 -1.29 -21.60 -9.46
CA GLN A 88 -1.07 -21.57 -10.90
C GLN A 88 -0.89 -20.12 -11.33
N GLY A 89 0.37 -19.71 -11.51
CA GLY A 89 0.71 -18.30 -11.73
C GLY A 89 0.34 -17.44 -10.53
N CYS A 90 -0.64 -16.54 -10.70
CA CYS A 90 -1.16 -15.66 -9.66
C CYS A 90 -2.47 -16.17 -9.03
N GLU A 91 -3.01 -17.30 -9.49
CA GLU A 91 -4.26 -17.86 -9.00
C GLU A 91 -4.00 -18.93 -7.94
N MET A 92 -4.83 -18.91 -6.89
CA MET A 92 -4.84 -19.93 -5.84
C MET A 92 -6.10 -20.78 -5.98
N GLU A 93 -5.93 -22.10 -5.99
CA GLU A 93 -7.04 -23.04 -6.02
C GLU A 93 -6.99 -24.00 -4.84
N VAL A 94 -8.15 -24.19 -4.20
CA VAL A 94 -8.33 -25.11 -3.07
C VAL A 94 -8.42 -26.55 -3.58
N LEU A 95 -7.52 -27.41 -3.12
CA LEU A 95 -7.52 -28.83 -3.49
C LEU A 95 -8.49 -29.62 -2.61
N THR A 96 -9.72 -29.79 -3.09
CA THR A 96 -10.81 -30.42 -2.32
C THR A 96 -10.59 -31.89 -1.99
N ASN A 97 -9.77 -32.60 -2.80
CA ASN A 97 -9.44 -34.02 -2.65
C ASN A 97 -8.03 -34.25 -2.06
N CYS A 98 -7.40 -33.21 -1.52
CA CYS A 98 -6.12 -33.31 -0.81
C CYS A 98 -6.33 -32.94 0.66
N THR A 99 -5.97 -33.83 1.57
CA THR A 99 -6.08 -33.64 3.02
C THR A 99 -4.67 -33.51 3.60
N VAL A 100 -4.51 -32.57 4.53
CA VAL A 100 -3.24 -32.33 5.22
C VAL A 100 -3.40 -32.77 6.68
N ASP A 101 -2.43 -33.50 7.20
CA ASP A 101 -2.44 -33.94 8.60
C ASP A 101 -2.40 -32.74 9.56
N GLY A 102 -3.35 -32.71 10.49
CA GLY A 102 -3.51 -31.64 11.49
C GLY A 102 -4.86 -30.94 11.43
N ALA A 103 -5.06 -30.00 12.35
CA ALA A 103 -6.27 -29.19 12.45
C ALA A 103 -5.90 -27.75 12.77
N TYR A 104 -6.87 -26.85 12.61
CA TYR A 104 -6.73 -25.49 13.11
C TYR A 104 -7.17 -25.40 14.57
N SER A 105 -6.43 -24.62 15.34
CA SER A 105 -6.85 -24.12 16.65
C SER A 105 -7.39 -22.69 16.50
N TYR A 106 -8.50 -22.36 17.17
CA TYR A 106 -9.01 -21.00 17.17
C TYR A 106 -8.37 -20.17 18.27
N LEU A 107 -7.94 -18.96 17.92
CA LEU A 107 -7.42 -17.95 18.81
C LEU A 107 -8.32 -16.71 18.75
N GLY A 108 -9.08 -16.48 19.83
CA GLY A 108 -9.86 -15.26 20.00
C GLY A 108 -8.96 -14.03 20.11
N LEU A 109 -9.34 -12.94 19.47
CA LEU A 109 -8.64 -11.65 19.49
C LEU A 109 -9.57 -10.54 19.97
N ASN A 110 -8.98 -9.42 20.40
CA ASN A 110 -9.78 -8.20 20.58
C ASN A 110 -10.34 -7.78 19.23
N MET A 111 -11.62 -7.40 19.20
CA MET A 111 -12.28 -6.92 17.98
C MET A 111 -11.51 -5.73 17.38
N LYS A 112 -11.13 -5.87 16.12
CA LYS A 112 -10.49 -4.80 15.33
C LYS A 112 -11.35 -4.46 14.13
N ARG A 113 -11.42 -3.18 13.79
CA ARG A 113 -12.08 -2.69 12.58
C ARG A 113 -11.00 -2.20 11.62
N GLU A 114 -11.03 -2.68 10.40
CA GLU A 114 -10.11 -2.30 9.34
C GLU A 114 -10.90 -1.92 8.09
N GLY A 115 -10.53 -0.81 7.45
CA GLY A 115 -11.19 -0.31 6.25
C GLY A 115 -10.17 -0.08 5.16
N VAL A 116 -10.38 -0.69 4.01
CA VAL A 116 -9.51 -0.62 2.84
C VAL A 116 -10.22 0.19 1.77
N ARG A 117 -9.61 1.32 1.36
CA ARG A 117 -10.16 2.21 0.33
C ARG A 117 -9.27 2.18 -0.90
N ILE A 118 -9.89 1.93 -2.04
CA ILE A 118 -9.22 1.78 -3.34
C ILE A 118 -9.79 2.84 -4.28
N LYS A 119 -8.96 3.79 -4.70
CA LYS A 119 -9.35 4.94 -5.53
C LYS A 119 -8.68 4.94 -6.90
N SER A 120 -7.76 4.01 -7.15
CA SER A 120 -7.02 3.90 -8.41
C SER A 120 -6.78 2.44 -8.79
N MET A 121 -6.55 2.19 -10.08
CA MET A 121 -6.21 0.85 -10.57
C MET A 121 -4.93 0.32 -9.91
N ASP A 122 -3.91 1.17 -9.73
CA ASP A 122 -2.66 0.76 -9.07
C ASP A 122 -2.92 0.30 -7.62
N GLU A 123 -3.78 0.99 -6.87
CA GLU A 123 -4.20 0.56 -5.53
C GLU A 123 -5.02 -0.74 -5.56
N LEU A 124 -5.88 -0.90 -6.56
CA LEU A 124 -6.68 -2.12 -6.76
C LEU A 124 -5.76 -3.33 -6.93
N TYR A 125 -4.78 -3.26 -7.82
CA TYR A 125 -3.82 -4.34 -8.04
C TYR A 125 -2.88 -4.56 -6.84
N ALA A 126 -2.60 -3.52 -6.04
CA ALA A 126 -1.76 -3.65 -4.86
C ALA A 126 -2.48 -4.33 -3.69
N GLN A 127 -3.77 -4.05 -3.50
CA GLN A 127 -4.55 -4.50 -2.34
C GLN A 127 -5.39 -5.75 -2.63
N LEU A 128 -5.90 -5.88 -3.84
CA LEU A 128 -6.83 -6.91 -4.31
C LEU A 128 -6.32 -7.53 -5.62
N PRO A 129 -5.17 -8.24 -5.58
CA PRO A 129 -4.58 -8.80 -6.78
C PRO A 129 -5.44 -9.90 -7.40
N VAL A 130 -6.19 -10.67 -6.59
CA VAL A 130 -6.98 -11.83 -7.05
C VAL A 130 -8.39 -11.36 -7.42
N GLY A 131 -8.51 -10.79 -8.62
CA GLY A 131 -9.80 -10.33 -9.15
C GLY A 131 -9.85 -8.84 -9.49
N ALA A 132 -8.73 -8.13 -9.38
CA ALA A 132 -8.59 -6.74 -9.84
C ALA A 132 -9.22 -6.51 -11.23
N VAL A 133 -8.93 -7.39 -12.20
CA VAL A 133 -9.44 -7.30 -13.58
C VAL A 133 -10.97 -7.24 -13.63
N ALA A 134 -11.66 -8.03 -12.80
CA ALA A 134 -13.13 -8.04 -12.75
C ALA A 134 -13.72 -6.78 -12.06
N LEU A 135 -12.88 -6.03 -11.34
CA LEU A 135 -13.26 -4.88 -10.52
C LEU A 135 -12.90 -3.53 -11.16
N GLU A 136 -12.05 -3.50 -12.20
CA GLU A 136 -11.65 -2.27 -12.92
C GLU A 136 -12.87 -1.47 -13.39
N GLY A 137 -13.78 -2.10 -14.13
CA GLY A 137 -14.98 -1.44 -14.62
C GLY A 137 -15.96 -1.02 -13.51
N LYS A 138 -15.87 -1.61 -12.30
CA LYS A 138 -16.63 -1.13 -11.14
C LYS A 138 -15.94 0.08 -10.51
N LEU A 139 -14.62 0.06 -10.38
CA LEU A 139 -13.82 1.17 -9.87
C LEU A 139 -13.94 2.40 -10.75
N GLU A 140 -13.86 2.25 -12.07
CA GLU A 140 -14.01 3.36 -13.03
C GLU A 140 -15.40 4.00 -12.97
N ARG A 141 -16.46 3.19 -12.82
CA ARG A 141 -17.84 3.69 -12.75
C ARG A 141 -18.17 4.33 -11.40
N ALA A 142 -17.74 3.71 -10.30
CA ALA A 142 -18.09 4.15 -8.96
C ALA A 142 -17.08 5.13 -8.34
N GLY A 143 -15.92 5.31 -8.99
CA GLY A 143 -14.80 6.15 -8.54
C GLY A 143 -14.00 5.60 -7.35
N GLN A 144 -14.60 4.70 -6.55
CA GLN A 144 -13.98 4.12 -5.37
C GLN A 144 -14.57 2.74 -5.04
N LEU A 145 -13.71 1.86 -4.55
CA LEU A 145 -14.04 0.56 -3.98
C LEU A 145 -13.63 0.56 -2.50
N ASN A 146 -14.45 -0.07 -1.64
CA ASN A 146 -14.23 -0.06 -0.20
C ASN A 146 -14.47 -1.45 0.40
N VAL A 147 -13.55 -1.91 1.23
CA VAL A 147 -13.73 -3.13 2.02
C VAL A 147 -13.70 -2.75 3.49
N ASP A 148 -14.83 -2.85 4.17
CA ASP A 148 -14.92 -2.72 5.62
C ASP A 148 -14.86 -4.12 6.24
N MET A 149 -13.99 -4.32 7.23
CA MET A 149 -13.75 -5.59 7.90
C MET A 149 -13.80 -5.44 9.41
N VAL A 150 -14.34 -6.45 10.07
CA VAL A 150 -14.25 -6.67 11.51
C VAL A 150 -13.51 -7.97 11.75
N ILE A 151 -12.39 -7.92 12.46
CA ILE A 151 -11.54 -9.06 12.78
C ILE A 151 -11.74 -9.41 14.26
N ILE A 152 -12.08 -10.66 14.56
CA ILE A 152 -12.32 -11.12 15.94
C ILE A 152 -11.42 -12.28 16.37
N GLY A 153 -10.72 -12.92 15.43
CA GLY A 153 -9.99 -14.13 15.74
C GLY A 153 -9.19 -14.66 14.58
N ARG A 154 -8.44 -15.73 14.84
CA ARG A 154 -7.69 -16.48 13.83
C ARG A 154 -7.85 -17.98 14.06
N LYS A 155 -7.86 -18.76 12.99
CA LYS A 155 -7.64 -20.20 13.04
C LYS A 155 -6.20 -20.48 12.60
N GLU A 156 -5.39 -21.09 13.46
CA GLU A 156 -3.96 -21.31 13.24
C GLU A 156 -3.61 -22.80 13.33
N ALA A 157 -2.79 -23.27 12.39
CA ALA A 157 -2.19 -24.59 12.44
C ALA A 157 -1.17 -24.68 13.58
N GLU A 158 -1.05 -25.84 14.22
CA GLU A 158 -0.09 -26.05 15.31
C GLU A 158 1.38 -26.08 14.85
N ARG A 159 1.60 -26.30 13.55
CA ARG A 159 2.91 -26.44 12.90
C ARG A 159 2.97 -25.57 11.64
N ALA A 160 4.19 -25.14 11.31
CA ALA A 160 4.45 -24.21 10.19
C ALA A 160 5.19 -24.86 9.01
N GLU A 161 5.62 -26.12 9.14
CA GLU A 161 6.37 -26.86 8.12
C GLU A 161 5.58 -28.09 7.69
N PHE A 162 5.53 -28.35 6.39
CA PHE A 162 4.78 -29.46 5.79
C PHE A 162 5.58 -30.07 4.66
N ASN A 163 5.65 -31.40 4.65
CA ASN A 163 6.27 -32.18 3.59
C ASN A 163 5.19 -32.98 2.85
N GLU A 164 5.54 -33.55 1.69
CA GLU A 164 4.62 -34.41 0.92
C GLU A 164 4.06 -35.59 1.72
N ARG A 165 4.79 -36.07 2.74
CA ARG A 165 4.34 -37.18 3.61
C ARG A 165 3.18 -36.82 4.52
N ASP A 166 2.97 -35.52 4.76
CA ASP A 166 1.87 -35.01 5.59
C ASP A 166 0.58 -34.84 4.77
N LEU A 167 0.60 -35.23 3.49
CA LEU A 167 -0.50 -35.08 2.55
C LEU A 167 -1.12 -36.44 2.22
N GLN A 168 -2.44 -36.50 2.18
CA GLN A 168 -3.20 -37.70 1.87
C GLN A 168 -4.26 -37.43 0.79
N GLY A 169 -4.40 -38.35 -0.17
CA GLY A 169 -5.35 -38.26 -1.27
C GLY A 169 -4.70 -37.78 -2.58
N ARG A 170 -5.42 -36.98 -3.37
CA ARG A 170 -4.93 -36.45 -4.66
C ARG A 170 -4.20 -35.13 -4.45
N CYS A 171 -2.95 -35.22 -4.01
CA CYS A 171 -2.13 -34.09 -3.58
C CYS A 171 -0.95 -33.78 -4.52
N ASP A 172 -0.86 -34.41 -5.69
CA ASP A 172 0.29 -34.30 -6.60
C ASP A 172 0.58 -32.85 -7.04
N GLU A 173 -0.48 -32.04 -7.09
CA GLU A 173 -0.44 -30.63 -7.51
C GLU A 173 -0.39 -29.66 -6.33
N ALA A 174 -0.35 -30.14 -5.09
CA ALA A 174 -0.27 -29.30 -3.92
C ALA A 174 1.07 -28.54 -3.89
N THR A 175 0.98 -27.23 -3.64
CA THR A 175 2.16 -26.35 -3.58
C THR A 175 2.33 -25.72 -2.21
N HIS A 176 1.21 -25.44 -1.53
CA HIS A 176 1.20 -24.76 -0.24
C HIS A 176 0.12 -25.36 0.66
N VAL A 177 0.30 -25.15 1.97
CA VAL A 177 -0.70 -25.41 3.01
C VAL A 177 -1.13 -24.08 3.60
N ILE A 178 -2.43 -23.91 3.82
CA ILE A 178 -2.96 -22.78 4.60
C ILE A 178 -2.70 -23.06 6.07
N THR A 179 -1.90 -22.22 6.72
CA THR A 179 -1.56 -22.33 8.14
C THR A 179 -2.30 -21.33 9.02
N GLY A 180 -2.87 -20.29 8.41
CA GLY A 180 -3.61 -19.27 9.15
C GLY A 180 -4.84 -18.81 8.39
N LEU A 181 -5.94 -18.61 9.11
CA LEU A 181 -7.18 -18.04 8.61
C LEU A 181 -7.59 -16.91 9.53
N THR A 182 -7.73 -15.68 9.02
CA THR A 182 -8.29 -14.57 9.78
C THR A 182 -9.80 -14.60 9.65
N VAL A 183 -10.52 -14.51 10.78
CA VAL A 183 -11.99 -14.61 10.80
C VAL A 183 -12.68 -13.34 11.28
N GLY A 184 -13.90 -13.13 10.80
CA GLY A 184 -14.81 -12.12 11.31
C GLY A 184 -15.99 -11.82 10.38
N ALA A 185 -16.17 -10.55 10.00
CA ALA A 185 -17.19 -10.12 9.05
C ALA A 185 -16.64 -9.05 8.11
N PHE A 186 -17.20 -8.93 6.91
CA PHE A 186 -16.83 -7.86 5.98
C PHE A 186 -17.96 -7.44 5.05
N SER A 187 -17.87 -6.20 4.56
CA SER A 187 -18.69 -5.66 3.48
C SER A 187 -17.79 -5.03 2.42
N PHE A 188 -17.89 -5.52 1.19
CA PHE A 188 -17.22 -4.98 0.01
C PHE A 188 -18.23 -4.26 -0.87
N TYR A 189 -18.00 -2.99 -1.16
CA TYR A 189 -18.94 -2.14 -1.90
C TYR A 189 -18.25 -1.11 -2.79
N ALA A 190 -18.96 -0.66 -3.81
CA ALA A 190 -18.56 0.41 -4.71
C ALA A 190 -19.30 1.71 -4.37
N GLY A 191 -18.59 2.85 -4.47
CA GLY A 191 -19.12 4.19 -4.23
C GLY A 191 -18.34 4.98 -3.20
N ALA A 192 -18.60 6.28 -3.11
CA ALA A 192 -17.99 7.13 -2.10
C ALA A 192 -18.40 6.64 -0.70
N SER A 193 -17.42 6.37 0.17
CA SER A 193 -17.72 6.21 1.59
C SER A 193 -18.26 7.57 2.05
N ALA A 194 -19.54 7.65 2.41
CA ALA A 194 -20.01 8.78 3.21
C ALA A 194 -19.15 8.75 4.48
N GLU A 195 -18.16 9.63 4.56
CA GLU A 195 -17.50 9.88 5.83
C GLU A 195 -18.62 10.37 6.74
N ILE A 196 -19.13 9.47 7.57
CA ILE A 196 -20.03 9.80 8.66
C ILE A 196 -19.17 10.62 9.62
N GLY A 197 -19.02 11.89 9.28
CA GLY A 197 -18.30 12.87 10.08
C GLY A 197 -18.99 12.96 11.43
N ALA A 198 -18.20 12.75 12.48
CA ALA A 198 -18.45 13.23 13.83
C ALA A 198 -19.88 13.09 14.37
N GLY A 199 -20.16 11.98 15.06
CA GLY A 199 -20.96 12.03 16.28
C GLY A 199 -22.48 12.06 16.16
N VAL A 200 -23.07 11.66 15.04
CA VAL A 200 -24.53 11.42 15.00
C VAL A 200 -24.77 9.94 15.24
N LYS A 201 -25.18 9.59 16.47
CA LYS A 201 -25.70 8.26 16.81
C LYS A 201 -26.75 7.88 15.78
N VAL A 202 -26.48 6.84 15.00
CA VAL A 202 -27.45 6.18 14.13
C VAL A 202 -28.48 5.50 15.03
N GLY A 203 -29.49 6.28 15.38
CA GLY A 203 -30.63 5.89 16.20
C GLY A 203 -31.81 6.74 15.77
N ASN A 204 -32.19 6.63 14.49
CA ASN A 204 -33.52 6.87 13.93
C ASN A 204 -33.42 6.97 12.40
N ILE A 205 -33.51 5.83 11.75
CA ILE A 205 -33.97 5.75 10.36
C ILE A 205 -35.49 5.91 10.44
N GLY A 206 -35.97 7.13 10.15
CA GLY A 206 -37.38 7.47 10.14
C GLY A 206 -37.62 8.70 9.27
N ALA A 207 -38.12 8.44 8.05
CA ALA A 207 -38.78 9.38 7.13
C ALA A 207 -38.02 10.65 6.69
N GLY A 208 -37.57 10.65 5.42
CA GLY A 208 -37.50 11.87 4.61
C GLY A 208 -36.12 12.22 4.04
N GLY A 209 -35.81 11.69 2.86
CA GLY A 209 -34.95 12.34 1.87
C GLY A 209 -33.51 12.67 2.27
N ALA A 210 -32.65 11.67 2.38
CA ALA A 210 -31.21 11.87 2.23
C ALA A 210 -30.81 11.40 0.83
N SER A 211 -30.18 12.29 0.05
CA SER A 211 -29.45 11.95 -1.17
C SER A 211 -28.29 11.01 -0.79
N GLY A 212 -28.60 9.73 -0.61
CA GLY A 212 -27.62 8.68 -0.40
C GLY A 212 -26.94 8.46 -1.74
N SER A 213 -25.65 8.80 -1.83
CA SER A 213 -24.80 8.29 -2.91
C SER A 213 -25.05 6.79 -3.04
N GLU A 214 -25.47 6.36 -4.23
CA GLU A 214 -25.82 4.97 -4.55
C GLU A 214 -24.63 4.06 -4.21
N ARG A 215 -24.70 3.35 -3.08
CA ARG A 215 -23.69 2.37 -2.66
C ARG A 215 -24.11 1.01 -3.22
N GLU A 216 -23.34 0.47 -4.15
CA GLU A 216 -23.54 -0.90 -4.65
C GLU A 216 -22.76 -1.86 -3.76
N VAL A 217 -23.46 -2.68 -2.97
CA VAL A 217 -22.82 -3.77 -2.21
C VAL A 217 -22.42 -4.87 -3.20
N LEU A 218 -21.13 -5.15 -3.29
CA LEU A 218 -20.57 -6.13 -4.22
C LEU A 218 -20.56 -7.53 -3.61
N LYS A 219 -20.05 -7.63 -2.38
CA LYS A 219 -19.91 -8.87 -1.62
C LYS A 219 -20.03 -8.57 -0.14
N GLN A 220 -20.58 -9.51 0.62
CA GLN A 220 -20.65 -9.43 2.07
C GLN A 220 -20.59 -10.84 2.64
N ASP A 221 -20.00 -10.97 3.82
CA ASP A 221 -20.12 -12.18 4.62
C ASP A 221 -19.93 -11.87 6.11
N GLY A 222 -20.53 -12.71 6.93
CA GLY A 222 -20.72 -12.44 8.35
C GLY A 222 -21.66 -11.26 8.60
N ASN A 223 -21.91 -11.06 9.88
CA ASN A 223 -22.74 -10.01 10.43
C ASN A 223 -21.90 -9.25 11.46
N GLU A 224 -21.60 -7.98 11.15
CA GLU A 224 -20.77 -7.12 11.98
C GLU A 224 -21.33 -6.93 13.39
N ASP A 225 -22.65 -6.83 13.55
CA ASP A 225 -23.27 -6.69 14.88
C ASP A 225 -23.06 -7.95 15.72
N SER A 226 -23.09 -9.12 15.08
CA SER A 226 -22.82 -10.43 15.71
C SER A 226 -21.36 -10.56 16.15
N CYS A 227 -20.45 -9.78 15.58
CA CYS A 227 -19.05 -9.72 16.02
C CYS A 227 -18.86 -8.98 17.35
N GLY A 228 -19.84 -8.15 17.77
CA GLY A 228 -19.73 -7.31 18.96
C GLY A 228 -19.67 -8.09 20.28
N VAL A 229 -20.04 -9.37 20.29
CA VAL A 229 -19.97 -10.24 21.47
C VAL A 229 -18.69 -11.07 21.55
N ALA A 230 -17.80 -10.98 20.55
CA ALA A 230 -16.57 -11.74 20.52
C ALA A 230 -15.59 -11.34 21.63
N SER A 231 -14.86 -12.33 22.15
CA SER A 231 -13.91 -12.19 23.25
C SER A 231 -12.61 -12.96 22.97
N GLN A 232 -11.52 -12.54 23.61
CA GLN A 232 -10.23 -13.25 23.56
C GLN A 232 -10.29 -14.65 24.20
N ALA A 233 -11.26 -14.89 25.07
CA ALA A 233 -11.46 -16.18 25.73
C ALA A 233 -12.27 -17.17 24.88
N ASP A 234 -12.80 -16.74 23.73
CA ASP A 234 -13.61 -17.60 22.87
C ASP A 234 -12.74 -18.70 22.24
N THR A 235 -13.28 -19.91 22.18
CA THR A 235 -12.67 -21.06 21.52
C THR A 235 -13.22 -21.30 20.10
N ASP A 236 -14.16 -20.49 19.65
CA ASP A 236 -14.63 -20.43 18.26
C ASP A 236 -15.23 -19.04 17.96
N ALA A 237 -15.45 -18.72 16.70
CA ALA A 237 -16.12 -17.50 16.30
C ALA A 237 -17.61 -17.52 16.73
N PRO A 238 -18.17 -16.42 17.24
CA PRO A 238 -19.60 -16.31 17.49
C PRO A 238 -20.43 -16.61 16.23
N PRO A 239 -21.63 -17.20 16.38
CA PRO A 239 -22.52 -17.47 15.24
C PRO A 239 -22.75 -16.20 14.41
N GLY A 240 -22.51 -16.29 13.11
CA GLY A 240 -22.63 -15.15 12.20
C GLY A 240 -21.40 -14.23 12.10
N CYS A 241 -20.31 -14.45 12.84
CA CYS A 241 -19.06 -13.69 12.73
C CYS A 241 -17.85 -14.58 12.37
N GLY A 242 -18.08 -15.65 11.63
CA GLY A 242 -17.05 -16.64 11.27
C GLY A 242 -16.48 -16.52 9.86
N ALA A 243 -16.76 -15.45 9.12
CA ALA A 243 -16.39 -15.32 7.71
C ALA A 243 -14.87 -15.22 7.53
N LEU A 244 -14.33 -15.84 6.47
CA LEU A 244 -12.90 -15.80 6.18
C LEU A 244 -12.50 -14.47 5.50
N LEU A 245 -11.56 -13.76 6.11
CA LEU A 245 -11.09 -12.45 5.64
C LEU A 245 -9.77 -12.56 4.87
N ARG A 246 -8.86 -13.40 5.36
CA ARG A 246 -7.48 -13.53 4.86
C ARG A 246 -6.96 -14.93 5.14
N VAL A 247 -6.18 -15.48 4.22
CA VAL A 247 -5.42 -16.73 4.43
C VAL A 247 -3.94 -16.43 4.61
N GLU A 248 -3.22 -17.31 5.29
CA GLU A 248 -1.76 -17.34 5.37
C GLU A 248 -1.31 -18.72 4.91
N VAL A 249 -0.38 -18.74 3.95
CA VAL A 249 0.10 -19.98 3.33
C VAL A 249 1.60 -20.18 3.55
N VAL A 250 2.01 -21.44 3.66
CA VAL A 250 3.40 -21.87 3.68
C VAL A 250 3.65 -22.87 2.55
N PRO A 251 4.83 -22.86 1.92
CA PRO A 251 5.16 -23.83 0.89
C PRO A 251 5.23 -25.25 1.47
N ILE A 252 4.92 -26.24 0.63
CA ILE A 252 5.16 -27.65 0.94
C ILE A 252 6.58 -27.98 0.50
N ASP A 253 7.37 -28.49 1.43
CA ASP A 253 8.68 -29.02 1.14
C ASP A 253 8.52 -30.31 0.34
N LYS A 254 8.76 -30.19 -0.97
CA LYS A 254 9.00 -31.36 -1.79
C LYS A 254 10.33 -31.90 -1.35
N ILE A 255 10.30 -33.03 -0.64
CA ILE A 255 11.49 -33.86 -0.50
C ILE A 255 11.72 -34.34 -1.93
N PHE A 256 12.39 -33.52 -2.73
CA PHE A 256 12.95 -33.95 -4.00
C PHE A 256 13.66 -35.21 -3.62
N GLY A 257 13.10 -36.35 -4.06
CA GLY A 257 13.83 -37.58 -4.00
C GLY A 257 15.18 -37.19 -4.55
N SER A 258 16.20 -37.27 -3.69
CA SER A 258 17.48 -37.64 -4.22
C SER A 258 17.12 -38.84 -5.07
N SER A 259 17.02 -38.63 -6.38
CA SER A 259 17.66 -39.56 -7.28
C SER A 259 19.03 -39.69 -6.64
N THR A 260 19.16 -40.66 -5.73
CA THR A 260 20.31 -41.50 -5.72
C THR A 260 20.46 -41.80 -7.19
N VAL A 261 21.30 -40.99 -7.84
CA VAL A 261 22.11 -41.45 -8.94
C VAL A 261 22.66 -42.70 -8.32
N VAL A 262 22.02 -43.83 -8.62
CA VAL A 262 22.61 -45.13 -8.47
C VAL A 262 23.87 -44.93 -9.27
N ALA A 263 24.95 -44.66 -8.54
CA ALA A 263 26.28 -44.66 -9.11
C ALA A 263 26.35 -46.06 -9.66
N ASP A 264 26.12 -46.14 -10.97
CA ASP A 264 26.14 -47.38 -11.72
C ASP A 264 27.49 -47.97 -11.37
N GLY A 265 27.45 -49.01 -10.56
CA GLY A 265 28.61 -49.77 -10.15
C GLY A 265 29.06 -50.48 -11.41
N GLY A 266 29.77 -49.75 -12.27
CA GLY A 266 30.48 -50.24 -13.43
C GLY A 266 31.57 -51.18 -12.93
N SER A 267 31.16 -52.41 -12.65
CA SER A 267 32.03 -53.57 -12.64
C SER A 267 32.63 -53.67 -14.03
N GLY A 268 33.95 -53.61 -14.09
CA GLY A 268 34.71 -53.56 -15.32
C GLY A 268 34.37 -54.67 -16.30
N SER A 269 34.23 -54.28 -17.56
CA SER A 269 34.47 -55.16 -18.70
C SER A 269 35.22 -54.33 -19.75
N THR A 270 36.53 -54.59 -19.80
CA THR A 270 37.49 -54.15 -20.81
C THR A 270 37.00 -54.39 -22.24
N THR A 271 36.94 -53.33 -23.05
CA THR A 271 37.13 -53.42 -24.51
C THR A 271 38.05 -52.27 -24.97
N PRO A 272 39.07 -52.54 -25.81
CA PRO A 272 40.04 -51.55 -26.22
C PRO A 272 39.52 -50.76 -27.43
N TYR A 273 39.37 -49.44 -27.29
CA TYR A 273 39.12 -48.54 -28.42
C TYR A 273 40.42 -47.82 -28.82
N ASN A 274 40.70 -47.92 -30.12
CA ASN A 274 41.91 -47.50 -30.80
C ASN A 274 41.83 -46.00 -31.15
N GLY A 275 43.01 -45.41 -31.36
CA GLY A 275 43.27 -43.98 -31.36
C GLY A 275 42.63 -43.14 -32.46
N GLY A 276 42.63 -41.83 -32.21
CA GLY A 276 42.15 -40.81 -33.14
C GLY A 276 42.45 -39.41 -32.61
N SER A 277 43.72 -39.02 -32.72
CA SER A 277 44.24 -37.67 -32.46
C SER A 277 43.62 -36.63 -33.40
N SER A 278 43.15 -35.50 -32.87
CA SER A 278 42.97 -34.29 -33.66
C SER A 278 43.40 -33.04 -32.86
N SER A 279 44.23 -32.28 -33.52
CA SER A 279 45.06 -31.16 -33.09
C SER A 279 44.31 -29.83 -33.08
N TYR A 280 44.55 -29.00 -32.05
CA TYR A 280 44.18 -27.57 -32.02
C TYR A 280 45.43 -26.70 -32.27
N PRO A 281 45.38 -25.67 -33.12
CA PRO A 281 46.45 -24.69 -33.22
C PRO A 281 46.22 -23.53 -32.25
N SER A 282 47.28 -23.17 -31.53
CA SER A 282 47.40 -21.92 -30.77
C SER A 282 47.83 -20.79 -31.70
N SER A 283 47.13 -19.66 -31.67
CA SER A 283 47.57 -18.40 -32.28
C SER A 283 47.66 -17.31 -31.23
N SER A 284 48.90 -16.95 -30.90
CA SER A 284 49.29 -15.77 -30.13
C SER A 284 49.32 -14.54 -31.04
N GLY A 285 48.46 -13.56 -30.77
CA GLY A 285 48.44 -12.26 -31.47
C GLY A 285 48.63 -11.11 -30.49
N THR A 286 49.77 -10.42 -30.61
CA THR A 286 50.10 -9.17 -29.93
C THR A 286 49.42 -8.00 -30.65
N SER A 287 48.68 -7.16 -29.93
CA SER A 287 48.13 -5.90 -30.47
C SER A 287 48.47 -4.71 -29.56
N THR A 288 48.91 -3.65 -30.22
CA THR A 288 49.35 -2.34 -29.73
C THR A 288 48.17 -1.46 -29.27
N PRO A 289 48.36 -0.53 -28.32
CA PRO A 289 47.29 0.35 -27.85
C PRO A 289 47.13 1.59 -28.75
N ASP A 290 46.02 1.67 -29.48
CA ASP A 290 45.59 2.88 -30.18
C ASP A 290 45.01 3.89 -29.17
N THR A 291 45.56 5.10 -29.21
CA THR A 291 45.12 6.25 -28.41
C THR A 291 44.04 6.99 -29.19
N SER A 292 42.79 6.53 -29.10
CA SER A 292 41.64 7.28 -29.58
C SER A 292 41.12 8.18 -28.45
N THR A 293 41.37 9.48 -28.58
CA THR A 293 40.68 10.53 -27.82
C THR A 293 39.19 10.47 -28.15
N SER A 294 38.41 9.80 -27.31
CA SER A 294 36.95 9.84 -27.38
C SER A 294 36.46 11.21 -26.93
N ASP A 295 36.03 12.03 -27.89
CA ASP A 295 35.13 13.15 -27.62
C ASP A 295 33.86 12.59 -26.97
N TYR A 296 33.83 12.64 -25.63
CA TYR A 296 32.68 12.27 -24.81
C TYR A 296 31.63 13.38 -24.99
N ASP A 297 30.94 13.36 -26.12
CA ASP A 297 29.78 14.22 -26.34
C ASP A 297 28.73 13.83 -25.29
N SER A 298 28.53 14.71 -24.32
CA SER A 298 27.62 14.51 -23.18
C SER A 298 26.18 14.51 -23.66
N SER A 299 25.77 13.42 -24.30
CA SER A 299 24.39 13.12 -24.66
C SER A 299 23.59 12.93 -23.38
N TRP A 300 23.00 14.03 -22.91
CA TRP A 300 22.12 14.05 -21.74
C TRP A 300 20.87 13.19 -22.02
N ASP A 301 20.53 12.28 -21.11
CA ASP A 301 19.28 11.52 -21.21
C ASP A 301 18.07 12.48 -21.23
N PRO A 302 17.29 12.56 -22.32
CA PRO A 302 16.14 13.47 -22.44
C PRO A 302 15.09 13.24 -21.34
N LYS A 303 15.05 12.06 -20.71
CA LYS A 303 14.15 11.78 -19.59
C LYS A 303 14.50 12.60 -18.34
N MET A 304 15.79 12.85 -18.09
CA MET A 304 16.24 13.62 -16.92
C MET A 304 15.89 15.11 -17.05
N GLU A 305 15.96 15.65 -18.26
CA GLU A 305 15.55 17.03 -18.52
C GLU A 305 14.03 17.21 -18.34
N ARG A 306 13.22 16.25 -18.85
CA ARG A 306 11.76 16.25 -18.64
C ARG A 306 11.41 16.21 -17.15
N ARG A 307 12.09 15.37 -16.36
CA ARG A 307 11.92 15.31 -14.90
C ARG A 307 12.29 16.64 -14.22
N ARG A 308 13.39 17.27 -14.61
CA ARG A 308 13.79 18.59 -14.05
C ARG A 308 12.76 19.68 -14.34
N LYS A 309 12.28 19.76 -15.59
CA LYS A 309 11.25 20.72 -16.01
C LYS A 309 9.94 20.53 -15.23
N MET A 310 9.51 19.28 -15.03
CA MET A 310 8.31 18.97 -14.25
C MET A 310 8.42 19.39 -12.78
N TRP A 311 9.54 19.10 -12.09
CA TRP A 311 9.73 19.51 -10.70
C TRP A 311 9.88 21.03 -10.52
N ALA A 312 10.51 21.70 -11.50
CA ALA A 312 10.56 23.16 -11.51
C ALA A 312 9.17 23.78 -11.66
N ALA A 313 8.34 23.24 -12.57
CA ALA A 313 6.95 23.67 -12.73
C ALA A 313 6.13 23.50 -11.45
N LEU A 314 6.21 22.31 -10.80
CA LEU A 314 5.54 22.06 -9.53
C LEU A 314 5.96 23.02 -8.41
N THR A 315 7.23 23.40 -8.37
CA THR A 315 7.74 24.36 -7.38
C THR A 315 7.10 25.73 -7.59
N ILE A 316 7.04 26.22 -8.83
CA ILE A 316 6.42 27.50 -9.18
C ILE A 316 4.92 27.48 -8.87
N THR A 317 4.21 26.41 -9.26
CA THR A 317 2.78 26.25 -8.99
C THR A 317 2.48 26.22 -7.50
N GLY A 318 3.29 25.49 -6.71
CA GLY A 318 3.13 25.44 -5.25
C GLY A 318 3.27 26.81 -4.58
N TYR A 319 4.30 27.59 -4.95
CA TYR A 319 4.45 28.96 -4.45
C TYR A 319 3.32 29.89 -4.93
N GLY A 320 2.86 29.73 -6.17
CA GLY A 320 1.72 30.48 -6.72
C GLY A 320 0.44 30.24 -5.91
N LEU A 321 0.14 28.98 -5.56
CA LEU A 321 -1.00 28.63 -4.70
C LEU A 321 -0.84 29.18 -3.28
N ALA A 322 0.37 29.15 -2.73
CA ALA A 322 0.64 29.70 -1.40
C ALA A 322 0.40 31.23 -1.35
N LEU A 323 0.89 31.96 -2.36
CA LEU A 323 0.69 33.41 -2.47
C LEU A 323 -0.78 33.76 -2.75
N GLY A 324 -1.45 33.00 -3.63
CA GLY A 324 -2.88 33.16 -3.89
C GLY A 324 -3.74 32.91 -2.66
N GLY A 325 -3.41 31.87 -1.88
CA GLY A 325 -4.04 31.57 -0.59
C GLY A 325 -3.84 32.70 0.42
N MET A 326 -2.63 33.25 0.56
CA MET A 326 -2.39 34.42 1.41
C MET A 326 -3.19 35.64 0.98
N GLY A 327 -3.27 35.93 -0.32
CA GLY A 327 -4.08 37.03 -0.85
C GLY A 327 -5.57 36.88 -0.52
N ALA A 328 -6.11 35.68 -0.67
CA ALA A 328 -7.50 35.37 -0.29
C ALA A 328 -7.73 35.51 1.22
N LEU A 329 -6.75 35.13 2.05
CA LEU A 329 -6.84 35.27 3.51
C LEU A 329 -6.96 36.74 3.91
N TYR A 330 -6.14 37.63 3.33
CA TYR A 330 -6.25 39.07 3.56
C TYR A 330 -7.60 39.64 3.11
N ALA A 331 -8.11 39.22 1.95
CA ALA A 331 -9.43 39.64 1.46
C ALA A 331 -10.56 39.17 2.41
N GLY A 332 -10.50 37.92 2.88
CA GLY A 332 -11.45 37.38 3.85
C GLY A 332 -11.45 38.14 5.17
N ALA A 333 -10.27 38.49 5.69
CA ALA A 333 -10.14 39.30 6.90
C ALA A 333 -10.73 40.72 6.74
N ALA A 334 -10.50 41.38 5.59
CA ALA A 334 -11.05 42.71 5.31
C ALA A 334 -12.59 42.70 5.19
N ILE A 335 -13.17 41.69 4.53
CA ILE A 335 -14.63 41.53 4.42
C ILE A 335 -15.25 41.30 5.80
N ARG A 336 -14.65 40.42 6.61
CA ARG A 336 -15.11 40.13 7.98
C ARG A 336 -15.03 41.36 8.88
N GLY A 337 -13.96 42.14 8.79
CA GLY A 337 -13.79 43.37 9.56
C GLY A 337 -14.91 44.38 9.28
N LYS A 338 -15.20 44.66 8.00
CA LYS A 338 -16.29 45.57 7.62
C LYS A 338 -17.66 45.08 8.08
N ALA A 339 -17.92 43.77 7.99
CA ALA A 339 -19.19 43.18 8.43
C ALA A 339 -19.38 43.32 9.95
N ASN A 340 -18.32 43.09 10.74
CA ASN A 340 -18.39 43.24 12.19
C ASN A 340 -18.61 44.69 12.62
N SER A 341 -17.93 45.66 12.00
CA SER A 341 -18.14 47.09 12.31
C SER A 341 -19.57 47.55 12.01
N ALA A 342 -20.21 47.03 10.95
CA ALA A 342 -21.60 47.34 10.64
C ALA A 342 -22.58 46.78 11.70
N LEU A 343 -22.24 45.65 12.34
CA LEU A 343 -23.04 45.05 13.41
C LEU A 343 -22.91 45.82 14.74
N GLU A 344 -21.79 46.49 14.98
CA GLU A 344 -21.55 47.24 16.22
C GLU A 344 -22.15 48.65 16.20
N THR A 345 -22.23 49.31 15.05
CA THR A 345 -22.55 50.75 15.00
C THR A 345 -24.05 51.12 15.10
N ASN A 346 -24.99 50.20 14.93
CA ASN A 346 -26.43 50.45 15.15
C ASN A 346 -27.21 49.12 15.18
N PRO A 347 -27.84 48.70 16.28
CA PRO A 347 -28.86 47.67 16.22
C PRO A 347 -30.11 48.27 15.54
N PRO A 348 -30.46 47.89 14.29
CA PRO A 348 -31.64 48.43 13.65
C PRO A 348 -32.90 47.98 14.41
N PRO A 349 -33.89 48.87 14.60
CA PRO A 349 -35.08 48.57 15.39
C PRO A 349 -36.05 47.57 14.71
N GLU A 350 -35.81 47.15 13.46
CA GLU A 350 -36.62 46.11 12.80
C GLU A 350 -35.77 45.11 12.00
N PRO A 351 -36.20 43.83 11.92
CA PRO A 351 -35.51 42.78 11.18
C PRO A 351 -35.70 42.94 9.66
N GLY A 352 -34.96 43.88 9.05
CA GLY A 352 -34.95 44.11 7.60
C GLY A 352 -33.87 43.30 6.85
N ASP A 353 -34.00 43.26 5.51
CA ASP A 353 -33.13 42.56 4.56
C ASP A 353 -31.63 42.87 4.72
N GLU A 354 -31.29 44.05 5.26
CA GLU A 354 -29.90 44.47 5.54
C GLU A 354 -29.20 43.58 6.58
N ARG A 355 -29.92 43.09 7.60
CA ARG A 355 -29.33 42.20 8.62
C ARG A 355 -29.01 40.83 8.03
N GLN A 356 -29.86 40.32 7.13
CA GLN A 356 -29.62 39.05 6.44
C GLN A 356 -28.43 39.14 5.49
N ASP A 357 -28.26 40.27 4.80
CA ASP A 357 -27.10 40.52 3.94
C ASP A 357 -25.79 40.59 4.75
N ALA A 358 -25.79 41.27 5.90
CA ALA A 358 -24.63 41.30 6.80
C ALA A 358 -24.24 39.91 7.31
N ILE A 359 -25.20 39.08 7.70
CA ILE A 359 -24.96 37.69 8.12
C ILE A 359 -24.41 36.85 6.96
N ARG A 360 -24.95 37.01 5.74
CA ARG A 360 -24.48 36.28 4.56
C ARG A 360 -23.05 36.66 4.21
N LYS A 361 -22.69 37.95 4.27
CA LYS A 361 -21.32 38.45 4.08
C LYS A 361 -20.35 37.95 5.16
N ALA A 362 -20.78 37.89 6.42
CA ALA A 362 -19.98 37.35 7.51
C ALA A 362 -19.68 35.85 7.31
N LYS A 363 -20.70 35.04 6.96
CA LYS A 363 -20.52 33.61 6.67
C LYS A 363 -19.64 33.36 5.43
N LEU A 364 -19.78 34.18 4.39
CA LEU A 364 -18.92 34.09 3.20
C LEU A 364 -17.47 34.42 3.55
N GLY A 365 -17.22 35.41 4.40
CA GLY A 365 -15.89 35.73 4.91
C GLY A 365 -15.27 34.60 5.74
N GLU A 366 -16.06 33.90 6.56
CA GLU A 366 -15.59 32.75 7.33
C GLU A 366 -15.19 31.56 6.44
N GLY A 367 -16.00 31.23 5.44
CA GLY A 367 -15.66 30.18 4.46
C GLY A 367 -14.38 30.50 3.69
N LEU A 368 -14.18 31.76 3.31
CA LEU A 368 -12.99 32.20 2.58
C LEU A 368 -11.71 32.11 3.44
N LEU A 369 -11.80 32.40 4.75
CA LEU A 369 -10.69 32.28 5.69
C LEU A 369 -10.25 30.81 5.89
N ILE A 370 -11.20 29.89 6.06
CA ILE A 370 -10.90 28.47 6.23
C ILE A 370 -10.31 27.89 4.94
N GLY A 371 -10.96 28.15 3.80
CA GLY A 371 -10.48 27.66 2.50
C GLY A 371 -9.10 28.17 2.13
N SER A 372 -8.81 29.45 2.39
CA SER A 372 -7.51 30.07 2.07
C SER A 372 -6.37 29.56 2.96
N ALA A 373 -6.61 29.30 4.24
CA ALA A 373 -5.60 28.72 5.14
C ALA A 373 -5.19 27.30 4.72
N VAL A 374 -6.16 26.47 4.32
CA VAL A 374 -5.90 25.13 3.80
C VAL A 374 -5.16 25.21 2.46
N GLY A 375 -5.61 26.07 1.54
CA GLY A 375 -4.95 26.25 0.25
C GLY A 375 -3.49 26.72 0.37
N ALA A 376 -3.22 27.67 1.27
CA ALA A 376 -1.87 28.20 1.49
C ALA A 376 -0.93 27.15 2.08
N SER A 377 -1.39 26.36 3.05
CA SER A 377 -0.58 25.31 3.69
C SER A 377 -0.24 24.18 2.73
N VAL A 378 -1.22 23.69 1.94
CA VAL A 378 -0.99 22.66 0.92
C VAL A 378 -0.02 23.17 -0.16
N GLY A 379 -0.20 24.40 -0.65
CA GLY A 379 0.70 25.02 -1.63
C GLY A 379 2.15 25.10 -1.15
N LEU A 380 2.35 25.50 0.12
CA LEU A 380 3.68 25.61 0.72
C LEU A 380 4.37 24.24 0.87
N VAL A 381 3.64 23.22 1.32
CA VAL A 381 4.18 21.85 1.44
C VAL A 381 4.61 21.32 0.07
N LEU A 382 3.77 21.47 -0.95
CA LEU A 382 4.11 21.06 -2.32
C LEU A 382 5.36 21.78 -2.84
N ALA A 383 5.48 23.09 -2.61
CA ALA A 383 6.64 23.87 -3.01
C ALA A 383 7.94 23.40 -2.33
N VAL A 384 7.91 23.15 -1.02
CA VAL A 384 9.08 22.68 -0.26
C VAL A 384 9.54 21.30 -0.72
N VAL A 385 8.61 20.36 -0.88
CA VAL A 385 8.92 18.99 -1.34
C VAL A 385 9.49 19.01 -2.76
N ALA A 386 8.88 19.78 -3.66
CA ALA A 386 9.35 19.92 -5.04
C ALA A 386 10.77 20.55 -5.09
N ASN A 387 11.03 21.59 -4.29
CA ASN A 387 12.33 22.23 -4.22
C ASN A 387 13.42 21.31 -3.64
N ALA A 388 13.08 20.51 -2.61
CA ALA A 388 14.01 19.52 -2.07
C ALA A 388 14.39 18.45 -3.12
N LYS A 389 13.41 18.00 -3.91
CA LYS A 389 13.67 17.07 -5.03
C LYS A 389 14.51 17.70 -6.14
N LEU A 390 14.25 18.97 -6.47
CA LEU A 390 15.05 19.72 -7.45
C LEU A 390 16.52 19.82 -7.01
N LYS A 391 16.79 20.13 -5.73
CA LYS A 391 18.14 20.15 -5.16
C LYS A 391 18.83 18.79 -5.21
N GLN A 392 18.11 17.71 -4.94
CA GLN A 392 18.65 16.35 -5.03
C GLN A 392 19.05 15.98 -6.46
N LEU A 393 18.24 16.34 -7.47
CA LEU A 393 18.59 16.09 -8.87
C LEU A 393 19.82 16.91 -9.31
N ASN A 394 19.93 18.16 -8.84
CA ASN A 394 21.09 19.00 -9.12
C ASN A 394 22.37 18.49 -8.44
N SER A 395 22.27 17.90 -7.25
CA SER A 395 23.43 17.32 -6.56
C SER A 395 23.90 16.01 -7.21
N GLN A 396 22.97 15.18 -7.71
CA GLN A 396 23.32 13.99 -8.50
C GLN A 396 24.10 14.37 -9.77
N LYS A 397 23.68 15.44 -10.48
CA LYS A 397 24.41 15.97 -11.63
C LYS A 397 25.85 16.39 -11.30
N LYS A 398 26.09 16.99 -10.14
CA LYS A 398 27.46 17.35 -9.72
C LYS A 398 28.31 16.12 -9.38
N ARG A 399 27.71 15.08 -8.80
CA ARG A 399 28.43 13.84 -8.45
C ARG A 399 28.78 12.98 -9.67
N SER A 400 27.92 12.93 -10.68
CA SER A 400 28.19 12.17 -11.91
C SER A 400 29.31 12.77 -12.76
N MET A 401 29.69 14.03 -12.54
CA MET A 401 30.83 14.67 -13.22
C MET A 401 32.18 14.46 -12.49
N ALA A 402 32.19 13.85 -11.29
CA ALA A 402 33.39 13.78 -10.46
C ALA A 402 34.04 12.38 -10.36
N PHE A 403 33.44 11.33 -10.93
CA PHE A 403 33.97 9.96 -10.85
C PHE A 403 33.95 9.28 -12.22
N GLY A 404 35.00 9.51 -13.01
CA GLY A 404 35.41 8.62 -14.09
C GLY A 404 36.69 7.90 -13.66
N PRO A 405 36.74 6.55 -13.65
CA PRO A 405 37.99 5.83 -13.41
C PRO A 405 38.94 6.14 -14.57
N THR A 406 40.02 6.87 -14.29
CA THR A 406 41.11 7.02 -15.24
C THR A 406 42.01 5.80 -15.09
N LEU A 407 41.88 4.86 -16.03
CA LEU A 407 42.83 3.77 -16.17
C LEU A 407 44.17 4.37 -16.60
N VAL A 408 45.12 4.41 -15.67
CA VAL A 408 46.51 4.74 -15.98
C VAL A 408 47.07 3.55 -16.76
N PRO A 409 47.50 3.73 -18.03
CA PRO A 409 48.15 2.66 -18.75
C PRO A 409 49.48 2.37 -18.06
N ASN A 410 49.68 1.11 -17.64
CA ASN A 410 50.93 0.52 -17.14
C ASN A 410 51.28 0.61 -15.65
N GLY A 411 50.32 0.73 -14.74
CA GLY A 411 50.63 0.54 -13.32
C GLY A 411 49.44 0.10 -12.50
N ALA A 412 49.55 -1.06 -11.85
CA ALA A 412 48.60 -1.52 -10.85
C ALA A 412 48.57 -0.55 -9.65
N GLY A 413 47.72 0.47 -9.73
CA GLY A 413 47.49 1.42 -8.65
C GLY A 413 46.18 2.16 -8.88
N MET A 414 45.21 1.99 -7.97
CA MET A 414 44.00 2.81 -7.95
C MET A 414 44.33 4.18 -7.36
N GLY A 415 44.54 5.18 -8.21
CA GLY A 415 44.68 6.58 -7.79
C GLY A 415 43.36 7.34 -7.98
N ALA A 416 42.77 7.86 -6.91
CA ALA A 416 41.67 8.82 -7.00
C ALA A 416 42.24 10.23 -7.23
N ARG A 417 42.03 10.81 -8.41
CA ARG A 417 42.43 12.19 -8.70
C ARG A 417 41.26 13.14 -8.38
N LEU A 418 41.38 13.89 -7.29
CA LEU A 418 40.48 15.00 -6.98
C LEU A 418 40.87 16.20 -7.85
N SER A 419 40.00 16.62 -8.76
CA SER A 419 40.13 17.89 -9.48
C SER A 419 39.33 18.94 -8.73
N PHE A 420 39.99 19.99 -8.26
CA PHE A 420 39.37 21.16 -7.62
C PHE A 420 38.89 22.18 -8.64
#